data_AF-A0A1G1SRC2-F1
#
_entry.id   AF-A0A1G1SRC2-F1
#
_cell.length_a   1.000
_cell.length_b   1.000
_cell.length_c   1.000
_cell.angle_alpha   90.00
_cell.angle_beta   90.00
_cell.angle_gamma   90.00
#
_symmetry.space_group_name_H-M   'P 1'
#
loop_
_entity.id
_entity.type
_entity.pdbx_description
1 polymer ?
#
loop_
_entity_poly.entity_id
_entity_poly.type
_entity_poly.pdbx_seq_one_letter_code
_entity_poly.pdbx_strand_id
1 'polypeptide(L)'
;MLSNTVTITAAPTATFSYASAVNCEGAGLVTAALATGATAGTFSSTTGLAINAITGAVDLATSTPGTYTVTNTVAAAGGCAAAMATATFTVIARPARPVLTATYTSTTTTLTASTATGN
;
A
#
# COMPACT_ATOMS: atom_id res chain seq x y z
N MET A 1 -55.29 -7.80 -6.15
CA MET A 1 -54.05 -7.94 -5.36
C MET A 1 -53.02 -6.99 -5.96
N LEU A 2 -52.62 -5.93 -5.24
CA LEU A 2 -51.38 -5.24 -5.55
C LEU A 2 -50.31 -5.81 -4.62
N SER A 3 -49.25 -6.35 -5.20
CA SER A 3 -48.06 -6.79 -4.48
C SER A 3 -47.08 -5.61 -4.47
N ASN A 4 -46.85 -4.99 -3.31
CA ASN A 4 -45.77 -4.02 -3.14
C ASN A 4 -44.54 -4.76 -2.63
N THR A 5 -43.51 -4.89 -3.46
CA THR A 5 -42.21 -5.41 -3.05
C THR A 5 -41.40 -4.30 -2.40
N VAL A 6 -41.07 -4.46 -1.12
CA VAL A 6 -40.09 -3.60 -0.43
C VAL A 6 -38.73 -4.27 -0.55
N THR A 7 -37.80 -3.64 -1.25
CA THR A 7 -36.41 -4.10 -1.35
C THR A 7 -35.61 -3.43 -0.23
N ILE A 8 -35.06 -4.23 0.70
CA ILE A 8 -34.10 -3.73 1.69
C ILE A 8 -32.70 -3.84 1.07
N THR A 9 -32.05 -2.70 0.84
CA THR A 9 -30.65 -2.65 0.40
C THR A 9 -29.73 -2.67 1.62
N ALA A 10 -28.73 -3.54 1.60
CA ALA A 10 -27.69 -3.56 2.64
C ALA A 10 -26.77 -2.35 2.51
N ALA A 11 -26.35 -1.79 3.66
CA ALA A 11 -25.42 -0.66 3.67
C ALA A 11 -24.07 -1.06 3.06
N PRO A 12 -23.45 -0.20 2.21
CA PRO A 12 -22.15 -0.49 1.65
C PRO A 12 -21.11 -0.58 2.77
N THR A 13 -20.22 -1.56 2.69
CA THR A 13 -19.09 -1.72 3.61
C THR A 13 -17.79 -1.57 2.82
N ALA A 14 -16.92 -0.66 3.25
CA ALA A 14 -15.66 -0.36 2.57
C ALA A 14 -14.43 -1.01 3.24
N THR A 15 -14.62 -1.74 4.34
CA THR A 15 -13.54 -2.28 5.18
C THR A 15 -12.58 -3.17 4.40
N PHE A 16 -11.30 -2.89 4.53
CA PHE A 16 -10.22 -3.64 3.90
C PHE A 16 -8.98 -3.63 4.80
N SER A 17 -8.03 -4.51 4.51
CA SER A 17 -6.73 -4.58 5.17
C SER A 17 -5.64 -5.01 4.20
N TYR A 18 -4.38 -4.80 4.59
CA TYR A 18 -3.22 -5.40 3.93
C TYR A 18 -2.67 -6.51 4.82
N ALA A 19 -2.21 -7.61 4.21
CA ALA A 19 -1.63 -8.74 4.96
C ALA A 19 -0.39 -8.32 5.78
N SER A 20 0.36 -7.34 5.30
CA SER A 20 1.39 -6.64 6.05
C SER A 20 1.24 -5.14 5.84
N ALA A 21 1.11 -4.42 6.94
CA ALA A 21 1.04 -2.95 6.95
C ALA A 21 2.41 -2.30 6.71
N VAL A 22 3.51 -3.06 6.83
CA VAL A 22 4.87 -2.58 6.68
C VAL A 22 5.60 -3.46 5.68
N ASN A 23 6.16 -2.86 4.63
CA ASN A 23 6.86 -3.58 3.57
C ASN A 23 8.13 -2.85 3.13
N CYS A 24 9.13 -3.60 2.67
CA CYS A 24 10.34 -3.00 2.10
C CYS A 24 10.06 -2.49 0.68
N GLU A 25 10.67 -1.37 0.33
CA GLU A 25 10.72 -0.85 -1.04
C GLU A 25 11.15 -1.95 -2.03
N GLY A 26 10.50 -2.02 -3.20
CA GLY A 26 10.80 -3.02 -4.22
C GLY A 26 10.56 -4.48 -3.82
N ALA A 27 9.75 -4.76 -2.79
CA ALA A 27 9.36 -6.14 -2.45
C ALA A 27 8.26 -6.73 -3.38
N GLY A 28 7.76 -5.94 -4.33
CA GLY A 28 6.78 -6.36 -5.34
C GLY A 28 5.39 -5.75 -5.11
N LEU A 29 4.36 -6.46 -5.56
CA LEU A 29 2.96 -6.03 -5.44
C LEU A 29 2.35 -6.52 -4.11
N VAL A 30 1.63 -5.64 -3.42
CA VAL A 30 0.85 -5.98 -2.22
C VAL A 30 -0.63 -5.75 -2.48
N THR A 31 -1.46 -6.77 -2.33
CA THR A 31 -2.90 -6.68 -2.61
C THR A 31 -3.69 -6.29 -1.37
N ALA A 32 -4.75 -5.50 -1.57
CA ALA A 32 -5.74 -5.24 -0.52
C ALA A 32 -6.68 -6.44 -0.36
N ALA A 33 -6.98 -6.80 0.89
CA ALA A 33 -7.97 -7.81 1.24
C ALA A 33 -9.23 -7.13 1.76
N LEU A 34 -10.37 -7.37 1.10
CA LEU A 34 -11.67 -6.88 1.56
C LEU A 34 -12.17 -7.74 2.73
N ALA A 35 -12.78 -7.11 3.73
CA ALA A 35 -13.49 -7.84 4.77
C ALA A 35 -14.72 -8.56 4.21
N THR A 36 -15.22 -9.57 4.91
CA THR A 36 -16.45 -10.27 4.52
C THR A 36 -17.62 -9.30 4.39
N GLY A 37 -18.26 -9.26 3.22
CA GLY A 37 -19.35 -8.33 2.92
C GLY A 37 -18.91 -6.92 2.49
N ALA A 38 -17.60 -6.64 2.44
CA ALA A 38 -17.08 -5.39 1.92
C ALA A 38 -16.95 -5.41 0.40
N THR A 39 -16.97 -4.23 -0.20
CA THR A 39 -16.85 -4.03 -1.66
C THR A 39 -15.64 -3.13 -1.96
N ALA A 40 -14.95 -3.43 -3.07
CA ALA A 40 -13.94 -2.54 -3.63
C ALA A 40 -14.64 -1.32 -4.23
N GLY A 41 -14.38 -0.15 -3.65
CA GLY A 41 -14.77 1.12 -4.21
C GLY A 41 -13.62 1.72 -5.03
N THR A 42 -13.38 3.02 -4.85
CA THR A 42 -12.19 3.67 -5.37
C THR A 42 -11.12 3.75 -4.28
N PHE A 43 -9.97 3.14 -4.55
CA PHE A 43 -8.80 3.23 -3.70
C PHE A 43 -7.98 4.48 -4.02
N SER A 44 -7.52 5.16 -2.97
CA SER A 44 -6.65 6.33 -3.07
C SER A 44 -5.64 6.35 -1.92
N SER A 45 -4.53 7.05 -2.11
CA SER A 45 -3.46 7.20 -1.13
C SER A 45 -2.92 8.62 -1.12
N THR A 46 -2.11 8.94 -0.11
CA THR A 46 -1.24 10.13 -0.15
C THR A 46 -0.18 9.98 -1.26
N THR A 47 0.28 11.12 -1.80
CA THR A 47 1.26 11.16 -2.90
C THR A 47 2.54 10.41 -2.53
N GLY A 48 3.08 9.63 -3.48
CA GLY A 48 4.31 8.84 -3.31
C GLY A 48 4.08 7.33 -3.18
N LEU A 49 2.84 6.88 -2.95
CA LEU A 49 2.46 5.46 -3.03
C LEU A 49 1.78 5.17 -4.36
N ALA A 50 2.35 4.23 -5.13
CA ALA A 50 1.74 3.73 -6.34
C ALA A 50 0.65 2.69 -5.99
N ILE A 51 -0.62 3.05 -6.17
CA ILE A 51 -1.77 2.20 -5.88
C ILE A 51 -2.70 2.07 -7.08
N ASN A 52 -3.20 0.87 -7.33
CA ASN A 52 -4.25 0.62 -8.29
C ASN A 52 -5.60 1.07 -7.71
N ALA A 53 -6.25 2.05 -8.35
CA ALA A 53 -7.49 2.64 -7.86
C ALA A 53 -8.70 1.68 -7.82
N ILE A 54 -8.63 0.54 -8.52
CA ILE A 54 -9.73 -0.44 -8.62
C ILE A 54 -9.51 -1.59 -7.63
N THR A 55 -8.28 -2.12 -7.55
CA THR A 55 -7.99 -3.31 -6.74
C THR A 55 -7.38 -2.99 -5.38
N GLY A 56 -6.92 -1.76 -5.16
CA GLY A 56 -6.17 -1.37 -3.96
C GLY A 56 -4.77 -1.99 -3.90
N ALA A 57 -4.29 -2.60 -4.98
CA ALA A 57 -2.96 -3.19 -5.04
C ALA A 57 -1.89 -2.09 -5.07
N VAL A 58 -0.91 -2.21 -4.19
CA VAL A 58 0.23 -1.30 -4.05
C VAL A 58 1.43 -1.87 -4.79
N ASP A 59 2.06 -1.05 -5.63
CA ASP A 59 3.32 -1.37 -6.28
C ASP A 59 4.51 -0.77 -5.53
N LEU A 60 5.25 -1.62 -4.82
CA LEU A 60 6.41 -1.18 -4.03
C LEU A 60 7.64 -0.85 -4.89
N ALA A 61 7.66 -1.21 -6.18
CA ALA A 61 8.79 -0.89 -7.07
C ALA A 61 8.76 0.57 -7.55
N THR A 62 7.58 1.18 -7.55
CA THR A 62 7.36 2.57 -7.99
C THR A 62 6.91 3.49 -6.85
N SER A 63 6.79 2.95 -5.63
CA SER A 63 6.47 3.71 -4.41
C SER A 63 7.74 4.17 -3.70
N THR A 64 7.68 5.36 -3.09
CA THR A 64 8.76 5.88 -2.26
C THR A 64 8.66 5.37 -0.82
N PRO A 65 9.76 5.32 -0.05
CA PRO A 65 9.71 5.09 1.40
C PRO A 65 8.90 6.18 2.12
N GLY A 66 8.05 5.76 3.06
CA GLY A 66 7.16 6.65 3.81
C GLY A 66 5.97 5.93 4.43
N THR A 67 5.18 6.66 5.22
CA THR A 67 3.90 6.19 5.77
C THR A 67 2.75 6.84 5.02
N TYR A 68 1.82 6.01 4.56
CA TYR A 68 0.71 6.37 3.71
C TYR A 68 -0.62 6.00 4.37
N THR A 69 -1.64 6.81 4.11
CA THR A 69 -3.02 6.47 4.44
C THR A 69 -3.73 6.08 3.17
N VAL A 70 -4.08 4.80 3.05
CA VAL A 70 -4.90 4.29 1.95
C VAL A 70 -6.36 4.38 2.34
N THR A 71 -7.18 4.88 1.43
CA THR A 71 -8.63 5.04 1.60
C THR A 71 -9.37 4.27 0.53
N ASN A 72 -10.31 3.40 0.94
CA ASN A 72 -11.29 2.79 0.05
C ASN A 72 -12.62 3.54 0.18
N THR A 73 -13.12 4.11 -0.92
CA THR A 73 -14.38 4.86 -0.94
C THR A 73 -15.41 4.13 -1.78
N VAL A 74 -16.45 3.60 -1.13
CA VAL A 74 -17.59 2.96 -1.79
C VAL A 74 -18.72 4.00 -1.92
N ALA A 75 -19.13 4.27 -3.16
CA ALA A 75 -20.18 5.25 -3.44
C ALA A 75 -21.53 4.87 -2.81
N ALA A 76 -22.37 5.88 -2.57
CA ALA A 76 -23.74 5.70 -2.10
C ALA A 76 -24.54 4.84 -3.09
N ALA A 77 -25.29 3.87 -2.59
CA ALA A 77 -26.09 2.95 -3.39
C ALA A 77 -27.38 2.56 -2.65
N GLY A 78 -28.48 2.43 -3.40
CA GLY A 78 -29.77 1.97 -2.88
C GLY A 78 -30.33 2.77 -1.70
N GLY A 79 -30.09 4.10 -1.69
CA GLY A 79 -30.54 4.98 -0.61
C GLY A 79 -29.63 4.98 0.64
N CYS A 80 -28.59 4.16 0.68
CA CYS A 80 -27.56 4.21 1.72
C CYS A 80 -26.48 5.24 1.37
N ALA A 81 -25.94 5.92 2.39
CA ALA A 81 -24.82 6.85 2.24
C ALA A 81 -23.54 6.14 1.77
N ALA A 82 -22.58 6.92 1.26
CA ALA A 82 -21.26 6.40 0.89
C ALA A 82 -20.52 5.86 2.14
N ALA A 83 -19.74 4.80 1.94
CA ALA A 83 -18.93 4.20 2.99
C ALA A 83 -17.45 4.39 2.69
N MET A 84 -16.67 4.65 3.73
CA MET A 84 -15.22 4.84 3.62
C MET A 84 -14.51 4.02 4.69
N ALA A 85 -13.38 3.45 4.33
CA ALA A 85 -12.47 2.82 5.27
C ALA A 85 -11.03 3.27 4.98
N THR A 86 -10.19 3.30 6.00
CA THR A 86 -8.79 3.70 5.88
C THR A 86 -7.86 2.65 6.48
N ALA A 87 -6.71 2.44 5.85
CA ALA A 87 -5.62 1.61 6.36
C ALA A 87 -4.30 2.36 6.28
N THR A 88 -3.46 2.23 7.30
CA THR A 88 -2.09 2.74 7.28
C THR A 88 -1.17 1.74 6.60
N PHE A 89 -0.31 2.23 5.71
CA PHE A 89 0.65 1.42 4.97
C PHE A 89 2.02 2.10 4.98
N THR A 90 3.06 1.38 5.40
CA THR A 90 4.42 1.91 5.51
C THR A 90 5.35 1.18 4.54
N VAL A 91 6.05 1.98 3.74
CA VAL A 91 7.15 1.52 2.87
C VAL A 91 8.46 1.89 3.56
N ILE A 92 9.29 0.90 3.88
CA ILE A 92 10.61 1.10 4.47
C ILE A 92 11.65 1.07 3.35
N ALA A 93 12.59 2.01 3.37
CA ALA A 93 13.72 2.04 2.45
C ALA A 93 14.51 0.73 2.52
N ARG A 94 14.98 0.23 1.38
CA ARG A 94 15.94 -0.87 1.41
C ARG A 94 17.24 -0.40 2.06
N PRO A 95 17.88 -1.23 2.91
CA PRO A 95 19.22 -0.93 3.39
C PRO A 95 20.15 -0.66 2.20
N ALA A 96 20.86 0.46 2.23
CA ALA A 96 21.82 0.78 1.19
C ALA A 96 22.88 -0.33 1.09
N ARG A 97 23.14 -0.80 -0.13
CA ARG A 97 24.18 -1.81 -0.37
C ARG A 97 25.54 -1.15 -0.12
N PRO A 98 26.33 -1.60 0.87
CA PRO A 98 27.64 -1.01 1.12
C PRO A 98 28.56 -1.31 -0.07
N VAL A 99 29.36 -0.31 -0.45
CA VAL A 99 30.37 -0.45 -1.50
C VAL A 99 31.72 -0.68 -0.83
N LEU A 100 32.44 -1.69 -1.33
CA LEU A 100 33.82 -1.97 -0.93
C LEU A 100 34.75 -1.45 -2.02
N THR A 101 35.67 -0.59 -1.64
CA THR A 101 36.72 -0.07 -2.53
C THR A 101 38.04 -0.67 -2.08
N ALA A 102 38.72 -1.37 -2.99
CA ALA A 102 40.05 -1.91 -2.75
C ALA A 102 41.07 -1.06 -3.51
N THR A 103 41.98 -0.42 -2.78
CA THR A 103 43.09 0.32 -3.37
C THR A 103 44.37 -0.45 -3.14
N TYR A 104 45.10 -0.72 -4.21
CA TYR A 104 46.39 -1.42 -4.16
C TYR A 104 47.50 -0.42 -4.41
N THR A 105 48.36 -0.23 -3.42
CA THR A 105 49.71 0.28 -3.64
C THR A 105 50.66 -0.92 -3.65
N SER A 106 51.84 -0.80 -4.28
CA SER A 106 52.77 -1.92 -4.49
C SER A 106 53.22 -2.67 -3.21
N THR A 107 52.87 -2.16 -2.02
CA THR A 107 53.17 -2.73 -0.72
C THR A 107 52.00 -2.73 0.26
N THR A 108 50.82 -2.18 -0.07
CA THR A 108 49.68 -2.10 0.85
C THR A 108 48.35 -2.19 0.12
N THR A 109 47.44 -3.00 0.66
CA THR A 109 46.04 -3.07 0.23
C THR A 109 45.20 -2.33 1.26
N THR A 110 44.54 -1.24 0.86
CA THR A 110 43.57 -0.54 1.71
C THR A 110 42.16 -0.93 1.25
N LEU A 111 41.38 -1.51 2.17
CA LEU A 111 39.96 -1.78 1.99
C LEU A 111 39.16 -0.67 2.67
N THR A 112 38.38 0.09 1.91
CA THR A 112 37.48 1.11 2.45
C THR A 112 36.04 0.67 2.20
N ALA A 113 35.27 0.48 3.28
CA ALA A 113 33.84 0.28 3.21
C ALA A 113 33.12 1.64 3.26
N SER A 114 32.14 1.86 2.38
CA SER A 114 31.24 3.00 2.53
C SER A 114 30.35 2.80 3.77
N THR A 115 29.99 3.89 4.45
CA THR A 115 28.89 3.83 5.43
C THR A 115 27.61 3.36 4.72
N ALA A 116 26.83 2.49 5.36
CA ALA A 116 25.48 2.20 4.90
C ALA A 116 24.63 3.46 5.13
N THR A 117 24.62 4.37 4.16
CA THR A 117 23.75 5.55 4.23
C THR A 117 22.34 5.13 3.86
N GLY A 118 21.54 4.75 4.86
CA GLY A 118 20.12 4.47 4.71
C GLY A 118 19.44 4.27 6.06
N ASN A 119 18.98 5.37 6.65
CA ASN A 119 17.82 5.41 7.53
C ASN A 119 16.78 6.33 6.88
#